data_AF-A0AAV0TFI2-F1
#
_entry.id   AF-A0AAV0TFI2-F1
#
_cell.length_a   1.000
_cell.length_b   1.000
_cell.length_c   1.000
_cell.angle_alpha   90.00
_cell.angle_beta   90.00
_cell.angle_gamma   90.00
#
_symmetry.space_group_name_H-M   'P 1'
#
loop_
_entity.id
_entity.type
_entity.pdbx_description
1 polymer ?
#
loop_
_entity_poly.entity_id
_entity_poly.type
_entity_poly.pdbx_seq_one_letter_code
_entity_poly.pdbx_strand_id
1 'polypeptide(L)'
;MLSMLRGAADVNTTASLQVAVDLVYTIAAPCDSVTVLASSSDALTTSLLPASAVFRGKMQITKAASNDGCTLDLTINGTISATATDFQDAFDVARYVHQQVMERLSSKDLKNVALTQATVALDGNKLLTVSLMAEDSDAASGSVLTVQKGACKELLDTLQGEKDNDMLLPRNVETSTLKITKLTIEDETANCVVALNISALVPRINADAEAFQLLKTVDEKMETFFAGRSSAALASANVRLHIKSTEESMALNYAVKKGSVNTASSTNMTLNLPSSEEALGIFALLAMLVAMMMGVVVLKKRNDRRSRQRYERANQAAQIRRVSIRMSKYDQNEDQDYEGEEDTLL
;
A
#
# COMPACT_ATOMS: atom_id res chain seq x y z
N MET A 1 44.04 -32.14 2.31
CA MET A 1 44.89 -30.93 2.20
C MET A 1 44.16 -29.88 1.39
N LEU A 2 44.56 -28.62 1.54
CA LEU A 2 44.13 -27.36 0.90
C LEU A 2 43.47 -27.52 -0.50
N SER A 3 42.32 -26.89 -0.79
CA SER A 3 41.99 -25.44 -0.85
C SER A 3 42.27 -24.81 -2.23
N MET A 4 41.50 -23.76 -2.55
CA MET A 4 41.38 -22.97 -3.80
C MET A 4 40.27 -23.42 -4.78
N LEU A 5 39.41 -22.53 -5.29
CA LEU A 5 39.20 -21.12 -4.91
C LEU A 5 37.74 -20.70 -5.22
N ARG A 6 37.23 -19.75 -4.43
CA ARG A 6 35.94 -19.08 -4.65
C ARG A 6 35.90 -18.42 -6.03
N GLY A 7 34.86 -18.72 -6.79
CA GLY A 7 34.33 -17.86 -7.85
C GLY A 7 32.95 -17.35 -7.46
N ALA A 8 32.87 -16.57 -6.37
CA ALA A 8 31.65 -15.83 -6.09
C ALA A 8 31.53 -14.73 -7.15
N ALA A 9 30.57 -14.90 -8.06
CA ALA A 9 30.13 -13.77 -8.87
C ALA A 9 29.38 -12.83 -7.94
N ASP A 10 30.06 -11.77 -7.48
CA ASP A 10 29.40 -10.60 -6.94
C ASP A 10 28.50 -10.03 -8.03
N VAL A 11 27.25 -10.47 -8.05
CA VAL A 11 26.19 -9.77 -8.75
C VAL A 11 25.96 -8.51 -7.93
N ASN A 12 26.69 -7.44 -8.27
CA ASN A 12 26.35 -6.07 -7.92
C ASN A 12 24.95 -5.78 -8.45
N THR A 13 23.93 -6.16 -7.68
CA THR A 13 22.58 -5.63 -7.83
C THR A 13 22.66 -4.16 -7.42
N THR A 14 22.93 -3.29 -8.40
CA THR A 14 22.75 -1.85 -8.26
C THR A 14 21.31 -1.62 -7.81
N ALA A 15 21.13 -1.29 -6.53
CA ALA A 15 19.83 -1.39 -5.86
C ALA A 15 18.85 -0.37 -6.45
N SER A 16 17.76 -0.85 -7.06
CA SER A 16 16.70 0.00 -7.58
C SER A 16 15.98 0.70 -6.43
N LEU A 17 15.81 2.01 -6.52
CA LEU A 17 15.07 2.80 -5.53
C LEU A 17 13.57 2.45 -5.62
N GLN A 18 12.99 1.99 -4.51
CA GLN A 18 11.53 1.84 -4.40
C GLN A 18 10.89 3.21 -4.11
N VAL A 19 9.75 3.47 -4.75
CA VAL A 19 9.01 4.74 -4.62
C VAL A 19 7.53 4.44 -4.42
N ALA A 20 7.01 4.82 -3.26
CA ALA A 20 5.59 4.75 -2.93
C ALA A 20 5.17 6.06 -2.25
N VAL A 21 4.55 6.96 -3.02
CA VAL A 21 4.26 8.35 -2.62
C VAL A 21 2.83 8.71 -3.00
N ASP A 22 2.13 9.42 -2.12
CA ASP A 22 0.79 9.99 -2.33
C ASP A 22 0.84 11.49 -2.02
N LEU A 23 0.54 12.34 -3.02
CA LEU A 23 0.54 13.80 -2.90
C LEU A 23 -0.87 14.34 -3.18
N VAL A 24 -1.45 15.05 -2.21
CA VAL A 24 -2.80 15.63 -2.32
C VAL A 24 -2.72 17.15 -2.34
N TYR A 25 -3.21 17.75 -3.43
CA TYR A 25 -3.29 19.19 -3.62
C TYR A 25 -4.73 19.67 -3.61
N THR A 26 -4.93 20.92 -3.20
CA THR A 26 -6.18 21.66 -3.43
C THR A 26 -5.91 22.84 -4.35
N ILE A 27 -6.91 23.21 -5.15
CA ILE A 27 -6.84 24.24 -6.19
C ILE A 27 -8.15 25.04 -6.16
N ALA A 28 -8.10 26.38 -6.11
CA ALA A 28 -9.28 27.25 -6.20
C ALA A 28 -9.81 27.39 -7.65
N ALA A 29 -10.05 26.26 -8.31
CA ALA A 29 -10.60 26.19 -9.66
C ALA A 29 -11.38 24.89 -9.89
N PRO A 30 -12.39 24.87 -10.79
CA PRO A 30 -13.11 23.64 -11.14
C PRO A 30 -12.17 22.57 -11.71
N CYS A 31 -12.40 21.29 -11.41
CA CYS A 31 -11.50 20.21 -11.87
C CYS A 31 -11.33 20.14 -13.39
N ASP A 32 -12.34 20.54 -14.17
CA ASP A 32 -12.29 20.58 -15.63
C ASP A 32 -11.30 21.62 -16.18
N SER A 33 -10.93 22.63 -15.38
CA SER A 33 -9.87 23.58 -15.74
C SER A 33 -8.47 22.98 -15.66
N VAL A 34 -8.29 21.92 -14.86
CA VAL A 34 -7.00 21.26 -14.60
C VAL A 34 -6.67 20.31 -15.76
N THR A 35 -6.34 20.87 -16.92
CA THR A 35 -6.05 20.13 -18.17
C THR A 35 -4.56 19.87 -18.41
N VAL A 36 -3.67 20.53 -17.67
CA VAL A 36 -2.21 20.51 -17.89
C VAL A 36 -1.56 19.17 -17.52
N LEU A 37 -2.13 18.47 -16.54
CA LEU A 37 -1.61 17.19 -16.05
C LEU A 37 -2.28 16.05 -16.83
N ALA A 38 -1.45 15.22 -17.46
CA ALA A 38 -1.89 14.11 -18.29
C ALA A 38 -2.65 13.04 -17.48
N SER A 39 -3.56 12.32 -18.13
CA SER A 39 -4.37 11.28 -17.47
C SER A 39 -3.77 9.87 -17.55
N SER A 40 -2.77 9.64 -18.41
CA SER A 40 -2.11 8.34 -18.58
C SER A 40 -0.78 8.26 -17.81
N SER A 41 -0.48 7.08 -17.26
CA SER A 41 0.72 6.83 -16.45
C SER A 41 2.01 7.17 -17.18
N ASP A 42 2.13 6.80 -18.45
CA ASP A 42 3.37 6.99 -19.22
C ASP A 42 3.63 8.48 -19.52
N ALA A 43 2.57 9.23 -19.83
CA ALA A 43 2.66 10.67 -20.05
C ALA A 43 2.90 11.44 -18.74
N LEU A 44 2.28 11.02 -17.63
CA LEU A 44 2.59 11.53 -16.28
C LEU A 44 4.06 11.30 -15.94
N THR A 45 4.55 10.06 -16.09
CA THR A 45 5.96 9.69 -15.88
C THR A 45 6.89 10.56 -16.71
N THR A 46 6.64 10.69 -18.01
CA THR A 46 7.44 11.50 -18.95
C THR A 46 7.41 13.00 -18.63
N SER A 47 6.37 13.50 -17.97
CA SER A 47 6.17 14.92 -17.67
C SER A 47 6.55 15.34 -16.25
N LEU A 48 6.65 14.40 -15.30
CA LEU A 48 6.89 14.67 -13.88
C LEU A 48 8.20 14.06 -13.34
N LEU A 49 8.87 13.19 -14.10
CA LEU A 49 10.22 12.68 -13.80
C LEU A 49 11.24 13.17 -14.85
N PRO A 50 12.54 13.28 -14.52
CA PRO A 50 13.57 13.63 -15.48
C PRO A 50 13.78 12.49 -16.49
N ALA A 51 14.21 12.81 -17.70
CA ALA A 51 14.41 11.82 -18.77
C ALA A 51 15.45 10.73 -18.46
N SER A 52 16.35 11.00 -17.50
CA SER A 52 17.32 10.05 -16.92
C SER A 52 16.69 9.00 -15.99
N ALA A 53 15.52 9.28 -15.41
CA ALA A 53 14.86 8.39 -14.47
C ALA A 53 14.09 7.28 -15.21
N VAL A 54 14.76 6.14 -15.40
CA VAL A 54 14.10 4.91 -15.89
C VAL A 54 13.18 4.36 -14.80
N PHE A 55 11.93 4.81 -14.81
CA PHE A 55 10.86 4.39 -13.90
C PHE A 55 10.14 3.14 -14.40
N ARG A 56 9.82 2.22 -13.48
CA ARG A 56 8.98 1.05 -13.71
C ARG A 56 7.91 0.98 -12.62
N GLY A 57 6.69 1.30 -12.98
CA GLY A 57 5.57 1.32 -12.05
C GLY A 57 4.35 2.00 -12.65
N LYS A 58 3.52 2.58 -11.79
CA LYS A 58 2.33 3.34 -12.16
C LYS A 58 2.34 4.70 -11.46
N MET A 59 2.14 5.75 -12.24
CA MET A 59 1.78 7.07 -11.75
C MET A 59 0.32 7.31 -12.13
N GLN A 60 -0.52 7.69 -11.16
CA GLN A 60 -1.94 7.91 -11.37
C GLN A 60 -2.35 9.24 -10.75
N ILE A 61 -3.11 10.01 -11.52
CA ILE A 61 -3.75 11.22 -11.04
C ILE A 61 -5.26 11.00 -10.94
N THR A 62 -5.86 11.48 -9.87
CA THR A 62 -7.32 11.54 -9.71
C THR A 62 -7.73 12.96 -9.31
N LYS A 63 -8.93 13.35 -9.74
CA LYS A 63 -9.51 14.69 -9.54
C LYS A 63 -10.87 14.51 -8.91
N ALA A 64 -11.14 15.22 -7.83
CA ALA A 64 -12.42 15.24 -7.16
C ALA A 64 -12.85 16.69 -6.94
N ALA A 65 -14.08 17.02 -7.30
CA ALA A 65 -14.66 18.31 -6.94
C ALA A 65 -14.73 18.45 -5.42
N SER A 66 -14.23 19.57 -4.92
CA SER A 66 -14.47 20.08 -3.57
C SER A 66 -15.37 21.31 -3.71
N ASN A 67 -16.10 21.70 -2.67
CA ASN A 67 -17.22 22.65 -2.82
C ASN A 67 -16.84 23.96 -3.54
N ASP A 68 -15.65 24.50 -3.25
CA ASP A 68 -15.13 25.74 -3.85
C ASP A 68 -13.91 25.50 -4.80
N GLY A 69 -13.67 24.28 -5.27
CA GLY A 69 -12.50 24.00 -6.10
C GLY A 69 -12.27 22.53 -6.50
N CYS A 70 -11.01 22.16 -6.71
CA CYS A 70 -10.60 20.81 -7.08
C CYS A 70 -9.58 20.25 -6.10
N THR A 71 -9.79 19.01 -5.67
CA THR A 71 -8.78 18.19 -5.00
C THR A 71 -8.11 17.29 -6.03
N LEU A 72 -6.78 17.28 -6.02
CA LEU A 72 -5.93 16.52 -6.94
C LEU A 72 -5.10 15.54 -6.12
N ASP A 73 -5.32 14.23 -6.30
CA ASP A 73 -4.51 13.16 -5.70
C ASP A 73 -3.59 12.60 -6.78
N LEU A 74 -2.28 12.62 -6.50
CA LEU A 74 -1.23 12.06 -7.34
C LEU A 74 -0.55 10.92 -6.58
N THR A 75 -0.92 9.69 -6.95
CA THR A 75 -0.32 8.46 -6.44
C THR A 75 0.84 8.01 -7.35
N ILE A 76 1.99 7.72 -6.76
CA ILE A 76 3.20 7.21 -7.41
C ILE A 76 3.56 5.87 -6.75
N ASN A 77 3.61 4.78 -7.52
CA ASN A 77 4.05 3.48 -7.00
C ASN A 77 4.90 2.75 -8.04
N GLY A 78 6.15 2.47 -7.71
CA GLY A 78 7.08 1.78 -8.61
C GLY A 78 8.52 1.73 -8.13
N THR A 79 9.41 1.56 -9.09
CA THR A 79 10.86 1.52 -8.90
C THR A 79 11.56 2.45 -9.88
N ILE A 80 12.64 3.07 -9.45
CA ILE A 80 13.55 3.83 -10.32
C ILE A 80 14.85 3.04 -10.46
N SER A 81 15.37 2.94 -11.68
CA SER A 81 16.66 2.31 -11.95
C SER A 81 17.78 2.95 -11.16
N ALA A 82 18.65 2.13 -10.57
CA ALA A 82 19.86 2.54 -9.85
C ALA A 82 20.88 3.32 -10.70
N THR A 83 20.65 3.42 -12.01
CA THR A 83 21.44 4.25 -12.94
C THR A 83 21.01 5.73 -12.92
N ALA A 84 19.87 6.07 -12.31
CA ALA A 84 19.44 7.45 -12.17
C ALA A 84 20.13 8.08 -10.95
N THR A 85 21.00 9.07 -11.18
CA THR A 85 21.74 9.78 -10.13
C THR A 85 20.96 10.94 -9.52
N ASP A 86 19.85 11.34 -10.15
CA ASP A 86 19.04 12.50 -9.76
C ASP A 86 18.30 12.32 -8.43
N PHE A 87 18.18 11.07 -7.95
CA PHE A 87 17.44 10.71 -6.75
C PHE A 87 18.26 9.79 -5.85
N GLN A 88 18.42 10.15 -4.57
CA GLN A 88 19.04 9.27 -3.57
C GLN A 88 18.00 8.44 -2.82
N ASP A 89 16.80 8.99 -2.63
CA ASP A 89 15.71 8.38 -1.87
C ASP A 89 14.32 8.77 -2.40
N ALA A 90 13.26 8.22 -1.80
CA ALA A 90 11.88 8.49 -2.19
C ALA A 90 11.42 9.94 -1.89
N PHE A 91 12.09 10.66 -0.98
CA PHE A 91 11.79 12.07 -0.68
C PHE A 91 12.31 12.99 -1.77
N ASP A 92 13.48 12.70 -2.34
CA ASP A 92 13.99 13.41 -3.53
C ASP A 92 13.01 13.29 -4.71
N VAL A 93 12.49 12.08 -4.95
CA VAL A 93 11.48 11.84 -6.00
C VAL A 93 10.20 12.62 -5.70
N ALA A 94 9.68 12.55 -4.46
CA ALA A 94 8.47 13.27 -4.06
C ALA A 94 8.63 14.79 -4.22
N ARG A 95 9.78 15.35 -3.81
CA ARG A 95 10.14 16.76 -3.95
C ARG A 95 10.23 17.21 -5.41
N TYR A 96 10.90 16.43 -6.26
CA TYR A 96 11.02 16.75 -7.69
C TYR A 96 9.66 16.70 -8.40
N VAL A 97 8.87 15.65 -8.14
CA VAL A 97 7.53 15.53 -8.72
C VAL A 97 6.62 16.66 -8.24
N HIS A 98 6.68 17.03 -6.95
CA HIS A 98 6.00 18.20 -6.43
C HIS A 98 6.39 19.49 -7.18
N GLN A 99 7.69 19.75 -7.36
CA GLN A 99 8.16 20.91 -8.13
C GLN A 99 7.60 20.92 -9.55
N GLN A 100 7.61 19.78 -10.26
CA GLN A 100 7.05 19.65 -11.61
C GLN A 100 5.52 19.81 -11.65
N VAL A 101 4.80 19.35 -10.63
CA VAL A 101 3.35 19.58 -10.51
C VAL A 101 3.06 21.06 -10.30
N MET A 102 3.76 21.72 -9.38
CA MET A 102 3.58 23.15 -9.10
C MET A 102 3.92 24.01 -10.32
N GLU A 103 5.05 23.79 -10.99
CA GLU A 103 5.44 24.50 -12.22
C GLU A 103 4.34 24.39 -13.31
N ARG A 104 3.79 23.19 -13.51
CA ARG A 104 2.72 22.94 -14.48
C ARG A 104 1.41 23.61 -14.10
N LEU A 105 1.01 23.57 -12.84
CA LEU A 105 -0.24 24.20 -12.38
C LEU A 105 -0.15 25.73 -12.39
N SER A 106 0.98 26.31 -11.94
CA SER A 106 1.21 27.75 -11.97
C SER A 106 1.27 28.33 -13.39
N SER A 107 1.68 27.54 -14.40
CA SER A 107 1.76 27.98 -15.81
C SER A 107 0.42 28.36 -16.49
N LYS A 108 -0.71 28.23 -15.78
CA LYS A 108 -2.07 28.49 -16.29
C LYS A 108 -2.89 29.50 -15.48
N ASP A 109 -2.24 30.32 -14.66
CA ASP A 109 -2.91 31.27 -13.74
C ASP A 109 -3.92 30.57 -12.79
N LEU A 110 -3.75 29.26 -12.53
CA LEU A 110 -4.53 28.54 -11.53
C LEU A 110 -4.14 29.09 -10.16
N LYS A 111 -5.08 29.81 -9.53
CA LYS A 111 -4.85 30.45 -8.24
C LYS A 111 -4.95 29.46 -7.09
N ASN A 112 -4.21 29.74 -6.02
CA ASN A 112 -4.28 29.07 -4.73
C ASN A 112 -4.15 27.54 -4.86
N VAL A 113 -3.05 27.09 -5.50
CA VAL A 113 -2.62 25.69 -5.50
C VAL A 113 -1.81 25.46 -4.21
N ALA A 114 -2.21 24.49 -3.38
CA ALA A 114 -1.52 24.17 -2.14
C ALA A 114 -1.37 22.65 -1.95
N LEU A 115 -0.20 22.19 -1.47
CA LEU A 115 0.01 20.81 -1.04
C LEU A 115 -0.64 20.59 0.34
N THR A 116 -1.77 19.88 0.38
CA THR A 116 -2.51 19.63 1.63
C THR A 116 -2.09 18.36 2.36
N GLN A 117 -1.57 17.37 1.65
CA GLN A 117 -1.04 16.14 2.23
C GLN A 117 0.11 15.62 1.37
N ALA A 118 1.18 15.14 2.02
CA ALA A 118 2.24 14.36 1.38
C ALA A 118 2.51 13.11 2.21
N THR A 119 2.42 11.94 1.59
CA THR A 119 2.64 10.64 2.21
C THR A 119 3.78 9.94 1.49
N VAL A 120 4.75 9.41 2.25
CA VAL A 120 5.83 8.58 1.74
C VAL A 120 5.82 7.26 2.50
N ALA A 121 5.63 6.16 1.78
CA ALA A 121 5.83 4.82 2.30
C ALA A 121 7.26 4.36 1.98
N LEU A 122 7.91 3.77 2.98
CA LEU A 122 9.30 3.32 2.92
C LEU A 122 9.39 1.84 3.31
N ASP A 123 10.56 1.26 3.11
CA ASP A 123 10.84 -0.12 3.53
C ASP A 123 10.62 -0.32 5.05
N GLY A 124 10.33 -1.55 5.45
CA GLY A 124 10.11 -1.89 6.87
C GLY A 124 8.75 -1.47 7.43
N ASN A 125 7.70 -1.39 6.59
CA ASN A 125 6.34 -0.96 6.97
C ASN A 125 6.31 0.44 7.62
N LYS A 126 7.16 1.35 7.12
CA LYS A 126 7.15 2.75 7.52
C LYS A 126 6.22 3.57 6.63
N LEU A 127 5.44 4.46 7.22
CA LEU A 127 4.57 5.40 6.53
C LEU A 127 4.70 6.77 7.20
N LEU A 128 5.24 7.75 6.48
CA LEU A 128 5.46 9.11 6.98
C LEU A 128 4.56 10.07 6.22
N THR A 129 3.76 10.85 6.95
CA THR A 129 2.74 11.75 6.40
C THR A 129 2.94 13.16 6.92
N VAL A 130 3.00 14.15 6.04
CA VAL A 130 2.70 15.56 6.35
C VAL A 130 1.26 15.85 5.93
N SER A 131 0.54 16.61 6.74
CA SER A 131 -0.78 17.14 6.40
C SER A 131 -0.94 18.57 6.92
N LEU A 132 -1.50 19.46 6.09
CA LEU A 132 -1.95 20.78 6.54
C LEU A 132 -3.18 20.64 7.44
N MET A 133 -3.26 21.53 8.42
CA MET A 133 -4.39 21.66 9.36
C MET A 133 -4.84 23.11 9.45
N ALA A 134 -6.14 23.31 9.70
CA ALA A 134 -6.66 24.61 10.10
C ALA A 134 -5.99 25.08 11.40
N GLU A 135 -5.74 26.38 11.53
CA GLU A 135 -4.98 26.95 12.65
C GLU A 135 -5.63 26.64 14.02
N ASP A 136 -6.96 26.67 14.09
CA ASP A 136 -7.79 26.36 15.26
C ASP A 136 -7.92 24.85 15.58
N SER A 137 -7.19 23.98 14.87
CA SER A 137 -7.37 22.52 15.01
C SER A 137 -6.35 21.89 15.97
N ASP A 138 -6.84 21.45 17.13
CA ASP A 138 -6.05 20.80 18.19
C ASP A 138 -5.73 19.30 17.93
N ALA A 139 -5.66 18.85 16.66
CA ALA A 139 -5.57 17.42 16.35
C ALA A 139 -4.14 16.83 16.36
N ALA A 140 -3.37 17.10 17.43
CA ALA A 140 -2.29 16.19 17.80
C ALA A 140 -2.90 14.99 18.56
N SER A 141 -3.13 13.89 17.84
CA SER A 141 -3.61 12.65 18.48
C SER A 141 -2.55 12.12 19.46
N GLY A 142 -2.96 11.30 20.43
CA GLY A 142 -2.01 10.65 21.34
C GLY A 142 -1.01 9.78 20.57
N SER A 143 0.29 10.05 20.71
CA SER A 143 1.32 9.17 20.17
C SER A 143 1.40 7.87 20.98
N VAL A 144 1.59 6.73 20.33
CA VAL A 144 1.54 5.39 20.92
C VAL A 144 2.74 4.54 20.48
N LEU A 145 3.45 3.98 21.45
CA LEU A 145 4.41 2.89 21.26
C LEU A 145 3.75 1.57 21.65
N THR A 146 3.72 0.60 20.74
CA THR A 146 3.17 -0.74 21.00
C THR A 146 4.30 -1.76 21.07
N VAL A 147 4.52 -2.34 22.24
CA VAL A 147 5.37 -3.53 22.41
C VAL A 147 4.65 -4.74 21.83
N GLN A 148 5.26 -5.38 20.84
CA GLN A 148 4.74 -6.57 20.17
C GLN A 148 5.36 -7.86 20.72
N LYS A 149 6.66 -7.86 21.05
CA LYS A 149 7.41 -9.01 21.57
C LYS A 149 8.53 -8.57 22.51
N GLY A 150 8.91 -9.45 23.45
CA GLY A 150 10.00 -9.23 24.40
C GLY A 150 9.68 -8.21 25.50
N ALA A 151 10.51 -8.17 26.53
CA ALA A 151 10.33 -7.26 27.67
C ALA A 151 10.53 -5.77 27.33
N CYS A 152 11.31 -5.45 26.28
CA CYS A 152 11.63 -4.09 25.82
C CYS A 152 12.18 -3.10 26.86
N LYS A 153 12.69 -3.59 28.00
CA LYS A 153 13.00 -2.75 29.17
C LYS A 153 13.96 -1.60 28.86
N GLU A 154 15.11 -1.87 28.24
CA GLU A 154 16.12 -0.84 27.93
C GLU A 154 15.59 0.29 27.03
N LEU A 155 14.70 -0.05 26.08
CA LEU A 155 14.04 0.93 25.21
C LEU A 155 13.03 1.77 26.01
N LEU A 156 12.23 1.12 26.86
CA LEU A 156 11.23 1.79 27.70
C LEU A 156 11.83 2.63 28.84
N ASP A 157 13.05 2.31 29.28
CA ASP A 157 13.83 3.07 30.27
C ASP A 157 14.64 4.22 29.63
N THR A 158 14.90 4.16 28.32
CA THR A 158 15.50 5.26 27.52
C THR A 158 14.45 6.35 27.26
N LEU A 159 13.26 5.92 26.87
CA LEU A 159 12.03 6.69 27.03
C LEU A 159 11.75 6.86 28.53
N GLN A 160 10.96 7.86 28.94
CA GLN A 160 10.77 8.31 30.33
C GLN A 160 12.04 8.87 31.02
N GLY A 161 13.25 8.41 30.63
CA GLY A 161 14.53 8.87 31.19
C GLY A 161 15.02 10.20 30.62
N GLU A 162 14.83 10.43 29.33
CA GLU A 162 15.07 11.73 28.66
C GLU A 162 13.74 12.46 28.38
N LYS A 163 13.79 13.75 28.00
CA LYS A 163 12.58 14.48 27.61
C LYS A 163 12.04 13.89 26.29
N ASP A 164 11.03 13.02 26.44
CA ASP A 164 10.67 11.87 25.59
C ASP A 164 10.65 12.02 24.06
N ASN A 165 10.56 13.23 23.53
CA ASN A 165 10.35 13.48 22.11
C ASN A 165 11.62 13.95 21.37
N ASP A 166 12.60 14.52 22.11
CA ASP A 166 13.84 15.07 21.56
C ASP A 166 14.76 14.00 20.94
N MET A 167 14.55 12.72 21.25
CA MET A 167 15.29 11.60 20.66
C MET A 167 14.65 11.04 19.38
N LEU A 168 13.33 10.83 19.36
CA LEU A 168 12.63 10.20 18.24
C LEU A 168 12.30 11.18 17.10
N LEU A 169 12.05 12.45 17.42
CA LEU A 169 11.58 13.46 16.46
C LEU A 169 12.45 14.72 16.48
N PRO A 170 12.54 15.49 15.38
CA PRO A 170 13.20 16.78 15.35
C PRO A 170 12.63 17.77 16.38
N ARG A 171 13.45 18.67 16.92
CA ARG A 171 13.06 19.62 17.99
C ARG A 171 11.95 20.60 17.62
N ASN A 172 11.75 20.83 16.33
CA ASN A 172 10.69 21.65 15.75
C ASN A 172 9.38 20.89 15.56
N VAL A 173 9.26 19.69 16.12
CA VAL A 173 8.07 18.84 16.10
C VAL A 173 7.57 18.68 17.54
N GLU A 174 6.36 19.15 17.79
CA GLU A 174 5.68 19.05 19.08
C GLU A 174 4.84 17.76 19.12
N THR A 175 4.97 16.99 20.19
CA THR A 175 4.23 15.73 20.37
C THR A 175 3.64 15.61 21.76
N SER A 176 2.48 14.96 21.81
CA SER A 176 1.91 14.42 23.05
C SER A 176 2.85 13.39 23.70
N THR A 177 2.67 13.13 24.99
CA THR A 177 3.43 12.08 25.71
C THR A 177 3.19 10.71 25.07
N LEU A 178 4.27 9.98 24.80
CA LEU A 178 4.23 8.67 24.14
C LEU A 178 3.57 7.61 25.04
N LYS A 179 2.34 7.23 24.72
CA LYS A 179 1.60 6.20 25.46
C LYS A 179 2.16 4.81 25.14
N ILE A 180 2.66 4.11 26.15
CA ILE A 180 3.14 2.74 25.99
C ILE A 180 1.95 1.77 26.09
N THR A 181 1.79 0.92 25.09
CA THR A 181 0.83 -0.19 25.05
C THR A 181 1.60 -1.50 24.90
N LYS A 182 1.16 -2.56 25.57
CA LYS A 182 1.75 -3.91 25.41
C LYS A 182 0.68 -4.83 24.85
N LEU A 183 0.96 -5.47 23.72
CA LEU A 183 0.19 -6.64 23.29
C LEU A 183 0.51 -7.79 24.26
N THR A 184 -0.40 -8.77 24.37
CA THR A 184 -0.26 -9.92 25.26
C THR A 184 1.08 -10.60 25.00
N ILE A 185 2.01 -10.52 25.95
CA ILE A 185 3.40 -10.94 25.72
C ILE A 185 3.44 -12.47 25.83
N GLU A 186 3.44 -13.15 24.68
CA GLU A 186 3.56 -14.61 24.62
C GLU A 186 4.97 -15.11 25.01
N ASP A 187 5.98 -14.25 24.90
CA ASP A 187 7.38 -14.54 25.26
C ASP A 187 8.12 -13.26 25.68
N GLU A 188 8.44 -13.13 26.98
CA GLU A 188 9.24 -12.02 27.52
C GLU A 188 10.75 -12.16 27.23
N THR A 189 11.21 -13.36 26.88
CA THR A 189 12.63 -13.67 26.60
C THR A 189 13.01 -13.41 25.14
N ALA A 190 12.03 -13.25 24.25
CA ALA A 190 12.24 -12.87 22.87
C ALA A 190 12.88 -11.47 22.73
N ASN A 191 13.57 -11.24 21.61
CA ASN A 191 14.08 -9.93 21.22
C ASN A 191 12.96 -8.88 21.26
N CYS A 192 13.28 -7.65 21.72
CA CYS A 192 12.29 -6.58 21.76
C CYS A 192 11.85 -6.20 20.35
N VAL A 193 10.54 -6.19 20.11
CA VAL A 193 9.93 -5.72 18.87
C VAL A 193 8.84 -4.71 19.18
N VAL A 194 8.92 -3.53 18.56
CA VAL A 194 7.95 -2.44 18.75
C VAL A 194 7.36 -1.95 17.44
N ALA A 195 6.14 -1.43 17.51
CA ALA A 195 5.51 -0.64 16.47
C ALA A 195 5.20 0.76 17.01
N LEU A 196 5.43 1.78 16.18
CA LEU A 196 5.34 3.19 16.57
C LEU A 196 4.22 3.89 15.78
N ASN A 197 3.32 4.58 16.47
CA ASN A 197 2.33 5.46 15.85
C ASN A 197 2.48 6.85 16.46
N ILE A 198 2.94 7.82 15.68
CA ILE A 198 3.15 9.20 16.11
C ILE A 198 2.14 10.10 15.43
N SER A 199 1.52 10.98 16.20
CA SER A 199 0.78 12.14 15.70
C SER A 199 1.35 13.37 16.40
N ALA A 200 1.82 14.31 15.59
CA ALA A 200 2.65 15.42 16.02
C ALA A 200 2.21 16.72 15.35
N LEU A 201 2.40 17.84 16.03
CA LEU A 201 2.20 19.18 15.51
C LEU A 201 3.55 19.75 15.05
N VAL A 202 3.55 20.46 13.93
CA VAL A 202 4.69 21.23 13.41
C VAL A 202 4.23 22.68 13.38
N PRO A 203 4.76 23.56 14.27
CA PRO A 203 4.21 24.90 14.43
C PRO A 203 4.23 25.73 13.15
N ARG A 204 5.31 25.64 12.35
CA ARG A 204 5.47 26.33 11.05
C ARG A 204 6.42 25.57 10.13
N ILE A 205 6.14 25.66 8.82
CA ILE A 205 7.12 25.55 7.73
C ILE A 205 6.95 26.79 6.83
N ASN A 206 8.00 27.18 6.12
CA ASN A 206 7.97 28.39 5.27
C ASN A 206 7.63 28.07 3.80
N ALA A 207 7.73 26.81 3.37
CA ALA A 207 7.41 26.38 2.01
C ALA A 207 7.10 24.87 1.94
N ASP A 208 6.23 24.45 1.02
CA ASP A 208 5.87 23.04 0.78
C ASP A 208 7.10 22.13 0.56
N ALA A 209 8.17 22.65 -0.05
CA ALA A 209 9.43 21.92 -0.24
C ALA A 209 10.12 21.51 1.08
N GLU A 210 9.90 22.26 2.17
CA GLU A 210 10.41 21.91 3.51
C GLU A 210 9.69 20.69 4.10
N ALA A 211 8.47 20.37 3.67
CA ALA A 211 7.72 19.20 4.15
C ALA A 211 8.45 17.88 3.83
N PHE A 212 9.01 17.75 2.62
CA PHE A 212 9.77 16.56 2.22
C PHE A 212 11.08 16.44 3.00
N GLN A 213 11.78 17.56 3.23
CA GLN A 213 12.99 17.59 4.06
C GLN A 213 12.68 17.25 5.52
N LEU A 214 11.54 17.71 6.05
CA LEU A 214 11.10 17.36 7.40
C LEU A 214 10.79 15.87 7.54
N LEU A 215 10.06 15.29 6.58
CA LEU A 215 9.78 13.85 6.53
C LEU A 215 11.07 13.01 6.47
N LYS A 216 12.04 13.42 5.65
CA LYS A 216 13.37 12.81 5.58
C LYS A 216 14.12 12.90 6.91
N THR A 217 14.14 14.08 7.53
CA THR A 217 14.82 14.31 8.82
C THR A 217 14.19 13.49 9.96
N VAL A 218 12.86 13.26 9.90
CA VAL A 218 12.15 12.36 10.83
C VAL A 218 12.59 10.91 10.63
N ASP A 219 12.70 10.44 9.38
CA ASP A 219 13.15 9.07 9.11
C ASP A 219 14.58 8.84 9.56
N GLU A 220 15.52 9.68 9.11
CA GLU A 220 16.95 9.61 9.46
C GLU A 220 17.16 9.60 10.99
N LYS A 221 16.40 10.41 11.72
CA LYS A 221 16.48 10.49 13.19
C LYS A 221 15.91 9.24 13.86
N MET A 222 14.78 8.73 13.39
CA MET A 222 14.18 7.49 13.87
C MET A 222 15.09 6.27 13.58
N GLU A 223 15.67 6.20 12.39
CA GLU A 223 16.65 5.17 12.04
C GLU A 223 17.89 5.23 12.94
N THR A 224 18.46 6.42 13.14
CA THR A 224 19.61 6.62 14.03
C THR A 224 19.29 6.17 15.47
N PHE A 225 18.09 6.49 15.97
CA PHE A 225 17.64 6.06 17.30
C PHE A 225 17.57 4.54 17.43
N PHE A 226 16.94 3.83 16.48
CA PHE A 226 16.79 2.38 16.57
C PHE A 226 18.08 1.62 16.21
N ALA A 227 18.88 2.12 15.26
CA ALA A 227 20.19 1.54 14.93
C ALA A 227 21.17 1.61 16.13
N GLY A 228 21.05 2.63 16.99
CA GLY A 228 21.80 2.73 18.24
C GLY A 228 21.39 1.74 19.33
N ARG A 229 20.38 0.88 19.11
CA ARG A 229 19.81 -0.03 20.13
C ARG A 229 19.80 -1.48 19.64
N SER A 230 20.89 -2.20 19.91
CA SER A 230 21.07 -3.61 19.50
C SER A 230 20.03 -4.60 20.06
N SER A 231 19.27 -4.21 21.08
CA SER A 231 18.27 -5.06 21.76
C SER A 231 16.84 -4.90 21.24
N ALA A 232 16.54 -3.88 20.41
CA ALA A 232 15.18 -3.53 20.00
C ALA A 232 15.01 -3.29 18.48
N ALA A 233 14.06 -3.99 17.87
CA ALA A 233 13.71 -3.83 16.46
C ALA A 233 12.39 -3.06 16.27
N LEU A 234 12.39 -2.13 15.30
CA LEU A 234 11.19 -1.44 14.84
C LEU A 234 10.51 -2.28 13.74
N ALA A 235 9.30 -2.77 13.99
CA ALA A 235 8.53 -3.58 13.04
C ALA A 235 7.67 -2.78 12.06
N SER A 236 7.27 -1.58 12.48
CA SER A 236 6.53 -0.60 11.67
C SER A 236 6.54 0.77 12.35
N ALA A 237 6.45 1.83 11.54
CA ALA A 237 6.24 3.19 12.03
C ALA A 237 5.20 3.92 11.18
N ASN A 238 4.22 4.55 11.81
CA ASN A 238 3.29 5.46 11.17
C ASN A 238 3.43 6.83 11.83
N VAL A 239 4.00 7.80 11.12
CA VAL A 239 4.23 9.15 11.63
C VAL A 239 3.36 10.11 10.86
N ARG A 240 2.53 10.88 11.56
CA ARG A 240 1.72 11.96 10.99
C ARG A 240 2.11 13.29 11.61
N LEU A 241 2.66 14.16 10.77
CA LEU A 241 3.02 15.53 11.07
C LEU A 241 1.90 16.46 10.61
N HIS A 242 1.39 17.25 11.53
CA HIS A 242 0.30 18.18 11.33
C HIS A 242 0.84 19.60 11.31
N ILE A 243 0.73 20.28 10.17
CA ILE A 243 1.29 21.61 9.96
C ILE A 243 0.16 22.64 10.09
N LYS A 244 0.31 23.64 10.96
CA LYS A 244 -0.67 24.74 11.03
C LYS A 244 -0.56 25.60 9.76
N SER A 245 -1.68 25.74 9.05
CA SER A 245 -1.81 26.67 7.93
C SER A 245 -1.64 28.12 8.41
N THR A 246 -0.89 28.93 7.66
CA THR A 246 -0.82 30.39 7.86
C THR A 246 -1.89 31.10 7.01
N GLU A 247 -2.19 32.37 7.30
CA GLU A 247 -3.27 33.14 6.67
C GLU A 247 -3.24 33.16 5.12
N GLU A 248 -2.06 33.17 4.49
CA GLU A 248 -1.97 33.11 3.01
C GLU A 248 -2.38 31.74 2.44
N SER A 249 -2.11 30.66 3.18
CA SER A 249 -2.60 29.31 2.88
C SER A 249 -4.07 29.07 3.33
N MET A 250 -4.71 30.00 4.05
CA MET A 250 -6.14 29.92 4.40
C MET A 250 -7.08 30.21 3.23
N ALA A 251 -6.56 30.56 2.04
CA ALA A 251 -7.38 30.77 0.85
C ALA A 251 -8.19 29.54 0.41
N LEU A 252 -7.87 28.34 0.90
CA LEU A 252 -8.78 27.18 0.91
C LEU A 252 -8.89 26.55 2.31
N ASN A 253 -9.86 27.03 3.08
CA ASN A 253 -10.58 26.14 3.99
C ASN A 253 -11.17 24.98 3.18
N TYR A 254 -10.76 23.73 3.43
CA TYR A 254 -11.72 22.62 3.44
C TYR A 254 -11.24 21.44 4.28
N ALA A 255 -12.10 21.01 5.20
CA ALA A 255 -11.90 19.79 5.96
C ALA A 255 -11.87 18.58 5.02
N VAL A 256 -10.70 17.96 4.85
CA VAL A 256 -10.57 16.61 4.30
C VAL A 256 -11.22 15.65 5.30
N LYS A 257 -12.54 15.48 5.18
CA LYS A 257 -13.32 14.50 5.92
C LYS A 257 -13.07 13.10 5.31
N LYS A 258 -11.80 12.69 5.26
CA LYS A 258 -11.40 11.28 5.04
C LYS A 258 -12.17 10.46 6.06
N GLY A 259 -12.91 9.46 5.59
CA GLY A 259 -13.83 8.68 6.41
C GLY A 259 -13.11 7.86 7.48
N SER A 260 -12.83 8.48 8.63
CA SER A 260 -12.46 7.78 9.84
C SER A 260 -13.70 7.09 10.38
N VAL A 261 -13.79 5.78 10.22
CA VAL A 261 -14.76 4.96 10.93
C VAL A 261 -14.41 5.01 12.42
N ASN A 262 -15.09 5.87 13.17
CA ASN A 262 -15.39 5.65 14.58
C ASN A 262 -16.57 6.52 15.04
N THR A 263 -17.33 5.96 15.97
CA THR A 263 -18.70 6.36 16.34
C THR A 263 -18.75 7.51 17.35
N ALA A 264 -19.39 8.64 17.00
CA ALA A 264 -20.25 9.44 17.88
C ALA A 264 -21.00 10.57 17.12
N SER A 265 -22.25 10.84 17.52
CA SER A 265 -23.04 12.05 17.22
C SER A 265 -22.34 13.35 17.65
N SER A 266 -22.68 14.57 17.19
CA SER A 266 -23.59 15.11 16.17
C SER A 266 -23.14 16.56 15.89
N THR A 267 -23.37 17.18 14.73
CA THR A 267 -24.63 17.87 14.42
C THR A 267 -24.70 18.28 12.93
N ASN A 268 -25.90 18.12 12.35
CA ASN A 268 -26.48 18.85 11.23
C ASN A 268 -25.57 19.27 10.06
N MET A 269 -25.31 18.34 9.15
CA MET A 269 -25.23 18.64 7.72
C MET A 269 -26.43 18.02 7.02
N THR A 270 -27.34 18.85 6.49
CA THR A 270 -28.33 18.45 5.49
C THR A 270 -27.62 18.20 4.16
N LEU A 271 -27.00 17.03 4.04
CA LEU A 271 -26.64 16.48 2.74
C LEU A 271 -27.94 16.10 2.02
N ASN A 272 -28.06 16.47 0.74
CA ASN A 272 -29.06 15.88 -0.14
C ASN A 272 -28.69 14.41 -0.33
N LEU A 273 -29.29 13.54 0.48
CA LEU A 273 -29.35 12.12 0.17
C LEU A 273 -30.07 11.94 -1.17
N PRO A 274 -29.66 10.98 -2.02
CA PRO A 274 -30.51 10.53 -3.12
C PRO A 274 -31.86 10.10 -2.55
N SER A 275 -32.95 10.35 -3.27
CA SER A 275 -34.29 10.06 -2.75
C SER A 275 -34.44 8.58 -2.45
N SER A 276 -35.37 8.23 -1.57
CA SER A 276 -35.59 6.84 -1.12
C SER A 276 -35.89 5.85 -2.25
N GLU A 277 -36.26 6.32 -3.44
CA GLU A 277 -36.49 5.51 -4.63
C GLU A 277 -35.18 5.13 -5.36
N GLU A 278 -34.20 6.04 -5.44
CA GLU A 278 -32.90 5.77 -6.09
C GLU A 278 -32.05 4.79 -5.27
N ALA A 279 -32.05 4.92 -3.94
CA ALA A 279 -31.36 3.99 -3.06
C ALA A 279 -31.90 2.55 -3.19
N LEU A 280 -33.22 2.39 -3.32
CA LEU A 280 -33.88 1.10 -3.58
C LEU A 280 -33.44 0.50 -4.92
N GLY A 281 -33.29 1.32 -5.97
CA GLY A 281 -32.75 0.90 -7.26
C GLY A 281 -31.32 0.34 -7.18
N ILE A 282 -30.43 1.01 -6.42
CA ILE A 282 -29.04 0.56 -6.23
C ILE A 282 -28.99 -0.78 -5.47
N PHE A 283 -29.77 -0.93 -4.40
CA PHE A 283 -29.84 -2.21 -3.67
C PHE A 283 -30.45 -3.34 -4.51
N ALA A 284 -31.45 -3.05 -5.36
CA ALA A 284 -32.01 -4.04 -6.28
C ALA A 284 -31.00 -4.51 -7.33
N LEU A 285 -30.19 -3.59 -7.89
CA LEU A 285 -29.12 -3.94 -8.82
C LEU A 285 -28.02 -4.78 -8.15
N LEU A 286 -27.59 -4.42 -6.94
CA LEU A 286 -26.63 -5.22 -6.16
C LEU A 286 -27.17 -6.62 -5.85
N ALA A 287 -28.45 -6.74 -5.45
CA ALA A 287 -29.09 -8.02 -5.20
C ALA A 287 -29.15 -8.90 -6.48
N MET A 288 -29.48 -8.33 -7.64
CA MET A 288 -29.43 -9.05 -8.92
C MET A 288 -28.01 -9.49 -9.29
N LEU A 289 -27.00 -8.66 -9.05
CA LEU A 289 -25.60 -8.99 -9.37
C LEU A 289 -25.10 -10.15 -8.49
N VAL A 290 -25.43 -10.15 -7.19
CA VAL A 290 -25.15 -11.26 -6.27
C VAL A 290 -25.92 -12.53 -6.67
N ALA A 291 -27.19 -12.42 -7.10
CA ALA A 291 -27.98 -13.55 -7.59
C ALA A 291 -27.40 -14.14 -8.89
N MET A 292 -26.92 -13.31 -9.83
CA MET A 292 -26.22 -13.79 -11.03
C MET A 292 -24.91 -14.48 -10.67
N MET A 293 -24.11 -13.93 -9.76
CA MET A 293 -22.87 -14.56 -9.27
C MET A 293 -23.15 -15.93 -8.63
N MET A 294 -24.16 -16.03 -7.76
CA MET A 294 -24.65 -17.31 -7.21
C MET A 294 -25.07 -18.28 -8.33
N GLY A 295 -25.82 -17.81 -9.32
CA GLY A 295 -26.25 -18.61 -10.47
C GLY A 295 -25.07 -19.17 -11.27
N VAL A 296 -24.07 -18.35 -11.57
CA VAL A 296 -22.81 -18.76 -12.24
C VAL A 296 -22.03 -19.77 -11.39
N VAL A 297 -21.93 -19.56 -10.07
CA VAL A 297 -21.28 -20.51 -9.16
C VAL A 297 -22.01 -21.85 -9.12
N VAL A 298 -23.34 -21.87 -9.10
CA VAL A 298 -24.15 -23.10 -9.14
C VAL A 298 -24.02 -23.82 -10.49
N LEU A 299 -24.05 -23.08 -11.60
CA LEU A 299 -23.81 -23.64 -12.94
C LEU A 299 -22.41 -24.24 -13.07
N LYS A 300 -21.38 -23.52 -12.61
CA LYS A 300 -19.99 -24.02 -12.55
C LYS A 300 -19.89 -25.29 -11.69
N LYS A 301 -20.43 -25.28 -10.47
CA LYS A 301 -20.45 -26.43 -9.56
C LYS A 301 -21.21 -27.63 -10.12
N ARG A 302 -22.27 -27.42 -10.93
CA ARG A 302 -22.98 -28.49 -11.66
C ARG A 302 -22.16 -29.03 -12.82
N ASN A 303 -21.40 -28.18 -13.51
CA ASN A 303 -20.51 -28.59 -14.60
C ASN A 303 -19.29 -29.38 -14.05
N ASP A 304 -18.67 -28.91 -12.97
CA ASP A 304 -17.55 -29.58 -12.30
C ASP A 304 -17.95 -30.96 -11.72
N ARG A 305 -19.20 -31.12 -11.27
CA ARG A 305 -19.75 -32.44 -10.91
C ARG A 305 -19.90 -33.35 -12.14
N ARG A 306 -20.38 -32.84 -13.28
CA ARG A 306 -20.49 -33.61 -14.52
C ARG A 306 -19.13 -33.99 -15.09
N SER A 307 -18.11 -33.13 -14.99
CA SER A 307 -16.75 -33.44 -15.44
C SER A 307 -16.13 -34.53 -14.57
N ARG A 308 -16.20 -34.42 -13.23
CA ARG A 308 -15.76 -35.47 -12.30
C ARG A 308 -16.43 -36.82 -12.57
N GLN A 309 -17.76 -36.85 -12.76
CA GLN A 309 -18.47 -38.10 -13.09
C GLN A 309 -18.03 -38.72 -14.43
N ARG A 310 -17.64 -37.90 -15.43
CA ARG A 310 -17.06 -38.41 -16.69
C ARG A 310 -15.65 -38.97 -16.47
N TYR A 311 -14.81 -38.31 -15.67
CA TYR A 311 -13.49 -38.81 -15.30
C TYR A 311 -13.56 -40.11 -14.48
N GLU A 312 -14.46 -40.22 -13.52
CA GLU A 312 -14.67 -41.44 -12.72
C GLU A 312 -15.13 -42.61 -13.59
N ARG A 313 -16.12 -42.40 -14.48
CA ARG A 313 -16.57 -43.43 -15.43
C ARG A 313 -15.49 -43.83 -16.43
N ALA A 314 -14.69 -42.88 -16.91
CA ALA A 314 -13.55 -43.17 -17.79
C ALA A 314 -12.45 -43.96 -17.06
N ASN A 315 -12.17 -43.63 -15.80
CA ASN A 315 -11.21 -44.36 -14.96
C ASN A 315 -11.71 -45.78 -14.65
N GLN A 316 -12.98 -45.96 -14.29
CA GLN A 316 -13.60 -47.27 -14.10
C GLN A 316 -13.56 -48.10 -15.39
N ALA A 317 -13.92 -47.53 -16.55
CA ALA A 317 -13.83 -48.22 -17.84
C ALA A 317 -12.38 -48.60 -18.20
N ALA A 318 -11.40 -47.75 -17.89
CA ALA A 318 -9.98 -48.04 -18.07
C ALA A 318 -9.48 -49.14 -17.11
N GLN A 319 -9.96 -49.19 -15.87
CA GLN A 319 -9.67 -50.28 -14.93
C GLN A 319 -10.31 -51.60 -15.39
N ILE A 320 -11.58 -51.60 -15.82
CA ILE A 320 -12.26 -52.79 -16.37
C ILE A 320 -11.47 -53.33 -17.57
N ARG A 321 -11.06 -52.48 -18.53
CA ARG A 321 -10.21 -52.90 -19.66
C ARG A 321 -8.85 -53.46 -19.21
N ARG A 322 -8.23 -52.89 -18.17
CA ARG A 322 -6.95 -53.42 -17.63
C ARG A 322 -7.11 -54.75 -16.92
N VAL A 323 -8.27 -55.03 -16.31
CA VAL A 323 -8.59 -56.32 -15.68
C VAL A 323 -8.97 -57.36 -16.75
N SER A 324 -9.78 -56.99 -17.75
CA SER A 324 -10.16 -57.90 -18.84
C SER A 324 -8.97 -58.34 -19.68
N ILE A 325 -7.98 -57.47 -19.91
CA ILE A 325 -6.71 -57.82 -20.59
C ILE A 325 -5.84 -58.76 -19.74
N ARG A 326 -6.01 -58.78 -18.40
CA ARG A 326 -5.34 -59.76 -17.53
C ARG A 326 -6.09 -61.09 -17.46
N MET A 327 -7.42 -61.09 -17.46
CA MET A 327 -8.23 -62.32 -17.43
C MET A 327 -8.27 -63.04 -18.79
N SER A 328 -8.36 -62.33 -19.92
CA SER A 328 -8.25 -62.96 -21.26
C SER A 328 -6.88 -63.59 -21.53
N LYS A 329 -5.83 -63.20 -20.79
CA LYS A 329 -4.52 -63.87 -20.80
C LYS A 329 -4.45 -65.14 -19.94
N TYR A 330 -5.49 -65.44 -19.16
CA TYR A 330 -5.65 -66.72 -18.49
C TYR A 330 -6.51 -67.66 -19.35
N ASP A 331 -7.66 -67.20 -19.87
CA ASP A 331 -8.49 -68.02 -20.78
C ASP A 331 -7.72 -68.46 -22.04
N GLN A 332 -6.95 -67.57 -22.68
CA GLN A 332 -6.12 -67.93 -23.86
C GLN A 332 -4.98 -68.93 -23.57
N ASN A 333 -4.72 -69.26 -22.30
CA ASN A 333 -3.74 -70.28 -21.91
C ASN A 333 -4.39 -71.58 -21.42
N GLU A 334 -5.72 -71.67 -21.32
CA GLU A 334 -6.44 -72.90 -20.98
C GLU A 334 -7.17 -73.52 -22.19
N ASP A 335 -7.48 -72.71 -23.23
CA ASP A 335 -8.11 -73.17 -24.50
C ASP A 335 -7.09 -73.46 -25.64
N GLN A 336 -5.84 -73.82 -25.33
CA GLN A 336 -4.80 -74.08 -26.37
C GLN A 336 -4.22 -75.50 -26.37
N ASP A 337 -5.02 -76.49 -25.98
CA ASP A 337 -4.77 -77.93 -26.22
C ASP A 337 -6.07 -78.58 -26.75
N TYR A 338 -6.43 -78.35 -28.02
CA TYR A 338 -7.25 -79.25 -28.88
C TYR A 338 -7.36 -78.69 -30.33
N GLU A 339 -6.25 -78.60 -31.06
CA GLU A 339 -6.28 -78.72 -32.53
C GLU A 339 -5.93 -80.17 -32.87
N GLY A 340 -6.88 -80.90 -33.47
CA GLY A 340 -6.75 -82.35 -33.60
C GLY A 340 -7.83 -83.07 -34.42
N GLU A 341 -8.52 -82.38 -35.35
CA GLU A 341 -9.18 -83.04 -36.47
C GLU A 341 -8.63 -82.43 -37.77
N GLU A 342 -7.88 -83.25 -38.50
CA GLU A 342 -7.24 -82.87 -39.76
C GLU A 342 -8.27 -82.73 -40.89
N ASP A 343 -7.97 -81.84 -41.83
CA ASP A 343 -8.64 -81.78 -43.13
C ASP A 343 -8.74 -83.18 -43.79
N THR A 344 -9.87 -83.44 -44.46
CA THR A 344 -9.77 -84.02 -45.80
C THR A 344 -10.87 -83.50 -46.71
N LEU A 345 -10.45 -82.81 -47.76
CA LEU A 345 -11.28 -82.23 -48.81
C LEU A 345 -12.08 -83.29 -49.58
N LEU A 346 -13.40 -83.08 -49.72
CA LEU A 346 -14.19 -83.40 -50.92
C LEU A 346 -15.55 -82.68 -50.93
#